data_AF-A0A1H9CQW9-F1
#
_entry.id   AF-A0A1H9CQW9-F1
#
_cell.length_a   1.000
_cell.length_b   1.000
_cell.length_c   1.000
_cell.angle_alpha   90.00
_cell.angle_beta   90.00
_cell.angle_gamma   90.00
#
_symmetry.space_group_name_H-M   'P 1'
#
loop_
_entity.id
_entity.type
_entity.pdbx_description
1 polymer ?
#
loop_
_entity_poly.entity_id
_entity_poly.type
_entity_poly.pdbx_seq_one_letter_code
_entity_poly.pdbx_strand_id
1 'polypeptide(L)'
;MTQAARPDGRGTYHDDFRLSITKALGDQLAQALTHLGRAPLAEQYLASLDERPGVYQLYLRGEFVYVGKADKSLPGRLANHLRKLSGRRNIDLRDVTFSCLYVDEDFSALAPEQLLISHHKEMGNIPWNNNGFGNKDPGRQRDSTVLKKNHFDVIFPIDLDRPVEGLEPGQVSLSSFLKALKSGLPYNFRYAEPPRPKSTFLTVSRAGLSADEAFRLVSEVLPETWQIAALMGYVIMYPDSPNEYKSAWRYYRSGKVLETEPEASPEEITQGDLLDADE
;
A
#
# COMPACT_ATOMS: atom_id res chain seq x y z
N MET A 1 47.32 38.00 -6.19
CA MET A 1 47.04 36.97 -7.20
C MET A 1 45.91 36.11 -6.68
N THR A 2 44.69 36.42 -7.09
CA THR A 2 43.47 35.76 -6.61
C THR A 2 43.17 34.63 -7.58
N GLN A 3 43.36 33.38 -7.16
CA GLN A 3 43.08 32.22 -7.99
C GLN A 3 41.58 31.92 -7.88
N ALA A 4 40.87 32.02 -9.00
CA ALA A 4 39.45 31.70 -9.09
C ALA A 4 39.23 30.22 -8.76
N ALA A 5 38.35 29.95 -7.79
CA ALA A 5 37.88 28.60 -7.51
C ALA A 5 37.21 28.01 -8.76
N ARG A 6 37.53 26.76 -9.08
CA ARG A 6 36.86 26.02 -10.16
C ARG A 6 35.42 25.69 -9.74
N PRO A 7 34.48 25.56 -10.70
CA PRO A 7 33.05 25.38 -10.43
C PRO A 7 32.69 24.06 -9.72
N ASP A 8 33.65 23.16 -9.51
CA ASP A 8 33.51 21.88 -8.79
C ASP A 8 33.94 21.94 -7.31
N GLY A 9 34.35 23.11 -6.81
CA GLY A 9 34.64 23.32 -5.39
C GLY A 9 35.95 22.72 -4.87
N ARG A 10 36.80 22.17 -5.76
CA ARG A 10 38.08 21.57 -5.37
C ARG A 10 39.21 22.61 -5.36
N GLY A 11 40.00 22.62 -4.30
CA GLY A 11 41.18 23.47 -4.17
C GLY A 11 42.31 23.00 -5.07
N THR A 12 43.16 23.92 -5.53
CA THR A 12 44.29 23.62 -6.43
C THR A 12 45.32 22.65 -5.84
N TYR A 13 45.39 22.55 -4.50
CA TYR A 13 46.38 21.72 -3.77
C TYR A 13 45.80 21.04 -2.52
N HIS A 14 44.49 21.11 -2.29
CA HIS A 14 43.82 20.46 -1.15
C HIS A 14 42.45 19.95 -1.59
N ASP A 15 42.04 18.82 -1.01
CA ASP A 15 40.74 18.20 -1.21
C ASP A 15 40.30 17.58 0.12
N ASP A 16 38.99 17.43 0.31
CA ASP A 16 38.40 16.86 1.52
C ASP A 16 38.18 15.36 1.32
N PHE A 17 38.90 14.54 2.10
CA PHE A 17 38.57 13.12 2.21
C PHE A 17 37.41 12.91 3.17
N ARG A 18 36.32 12.28 2.71
CA ARG A 18 35.19 11.87 3.56
C ARG A 18 34.97 10.37 3.46
N LEU A 19 35.15 9.66 4.57
CA LEU A 19 34.73 8.27 4.70
C LEU A 19 33.22 8.22 4.89
N SER A 20 32.49 7.70 3.91
CA SER A 20 31.04 7.47 4.03
C SER A 20 30.78 5.99 4.27
N ILE A 21 30.67 5.62 5.55
CA ILE A 21 30.31 4.26 5.98
C ILE A 21 28.92 3.89 5.43
N THR A 22 27.98 4.84 5.43
CA THR A 22 26.62 4.65 4.92
C THR A 22 26.58 4.36 3.42
N LYS A 23 27.38 5.06 2.61
CA LYS A 23 27.49 4.78 1.17
C LYS A 23 28.07 3.39 0.92
N ALA A 24 29.21 3.08 1.54
CA ALA A 24 29.85 1.77 1.40
C ALA A 24 28.91 0.63 1.81
N LEU A 25 28.11 0.85 2.85
CA LEU A 25 27.11 -0.12 3.29
C LEU A 25 25.95 -0.27 2.32
N GLY A 26 25.44 0.85 1.79
CA GLY A 26 24.42 0.84 0.74
C GLY A 26 24.88 0.07 -0.49
N ASP A 27 26.12 0.30 -0.93
CA ASP A 27 26.74 -0.39 -2.06
C ASP A 27 26.86 -1.90 -1.80
N GLN A 28 27.29 -2.30 -0.60
CA GLN A 28 27.38 -3.72 -0.22
C GLN A 28 26.00 -4.40 -0.17
N LEU A 29 24.99 -3.73 0.39
CA LEU A 29 23.61 -4.25 0.43
C LEU A 29 23.04 -4.40 -0.99
N ALA A 30 23.22 -3.39 -1.84
CA ALA A 30 22.79 -3.43 -3.23
C ALA A 30 23.48 -4.55 -4.00
N GLN A 31 24.80 -4.70 -3.83
CA GLN A 31 25.56 -5.78 -4.45
C GLN A 31 25.06 -7.16 -3.99
N ALA A 32 24.88 -7.36 -2.68
CA ALA A 32 24.38 -8.61 -2.13
C ALA A 32 22.99 -8.96 -2.69
N LEU A 33 22.08 -7.98 -2.81
CA LEU A 33 20.75 -8.17 -3.40
C LEU A 33 20.82 -8.54 -4.90
N THR A 34 21.78 -7.97 -5.63
CA THR A 34 21.93 -8.22 -7.08
C THR A 34 22.32 -9.67 -7.39
N HIS A 35 22.98 -10.36 -6.45
CA HIS A 35 23.38 -11.75 -6.58
C HIS A 35 22.29 -12.75 -6.20
N LEU A 36 21.15 -12.30 -5.66
CA LEU A 36 20.05 -13.18 -5.27
C LEU A 36 19.17 -13.54 -6.46
N GLY A 37 18.70 -14.79 -6.46
CA GLY A 37 17.56 -15.19 -7.25
C GLY A 37 16.28 -14.50 -6.75
N ARG A 38 15.26 -14.44 -7.62
CA ARG A 38 13.95 -13.90 -7.28
C ARG A 38 12.97 -15.05 -7.10
N ALA A 39 12.13 -14.96 -6.07
CA ALA A 39 11.05 -15.91 -5.83
C ALA A 39 9.68 -15.25 -6.09
N PRO A 40 8.66 -15.99 -6.54
CA PRO A 40 7.30 -15.47 -6.60
C PRO A 40 6.81 -14.99 -5.23
N LEU A 41 6.09 -13.86 -5.19
CA LEU A 41 5.45 -13.40 -3.96
C LEU A 41 4.20 -14.26 -3.71
N ALA A 42 4.40 -15.42 -3.08
CA ALA A 42 3.33 -16.36 -2.74
C ALA A 42 3.62 -17.06 -1.40
N GLU A 43 2.56 -17.47 -0.71
CA GLU A 43 2.62 -18.01 0.66
C GLU A 43 3.65 -19.12 0.84
N GLN A 44 3.74 -20.05 -0.11
CA GLN A 44 4.69 -21.17 -0.05
C GLN A 44 6.16 -20.73 0.01
N TYR A 45 6.52 -19.63 -0.67
CA TYR A 45 7.88 -19.09 -0.63
C TYR A 45 8.09 -18.27 0.65
N LEU A 46 7.07 -17.54 1.10
CA LEU A 46 7.14 -16.81 2.37
C LEU A 46 7.29 -17.74 3.57
N ALA A 47 6.64 -18.91 3.56
CA ALA A 47 6.75 -19.92 4.60
C ALA A 47 8.14 -20.57 4.70
N SER A 48 8.97 -20.45 3.67
CA SER A 48 10.37 -20.93 3.69
C SER A 48 11.37 -19.91 4.26
N LEU A 49 10.93 -18.68 4.54
CA LEU A 49 11.77 -17.64 5.10
C LEU A 49 11.79 -17.72 6.63
N ASP A 50 12.94 -17.43 7.23
CA ASP A 50 13.07 -17.23 8.67
C ASP A 50 12.31 -15.97 9.14
N GLU A 51 11.68 -16.09 10.30
CA GLU A 51 11.02 -15.00 11.04
C GLU A 51 12.04 -14.03 11.65
N ARG A 52 12.73 -13.26 10.80
CA ARG A 52 13.79 -12.34 11.18
C ARG A 52 13.66 -10.97 10.49
N PRO A 53 14.29 -9.92 11.06
CA PRO A 53 14.40 -8.61 10.42
C PRO A 53 15.21 -8.65 9.13
N GLY A 54 14.99 -7.66 8.26
CA GLY A 54 15.66 -7.63 6.97
C GLY A 54 15.21 -6.52 6.03
N VAL A 55 15.78 -6.54 4.83
CA VAL A 55 15.37 -5.73 3.69
C VAL A 55 14.88 -6.62 2.55
N TYR A 56 13.97 -6.11 1.73
CA TYR A 56 13.44 -6.82 0.58
C TYR A 56 13.23 -5.88 -0.60
N GLN A 57 13.27 -6.47 -1.78
CA GLN A 57 12.93 -5.82 -3.03
C GLN A 57 11.70 -6.51 -3.62
N LEU A 58 10.79 -5.73 -4.19
CA LEU A 58 9.68 -6.24 -5.00
C LEU A 58 9.90 -5.87 -6.46
N TYR A 59 9.49 -6.80 -7.31
CA TYR A 59 9.51 -6.63 -8.75
C TYR A 59 8.14 -6.94 -9.31
N LEU A 60 7.70 -6.13 -10.27
CA LEU A 60 6.49 -6.38 -11.05
C LEU A 60 6.91 -6.58 -12.51
N ARG A 61 6.59 -7.75 -13.08
CA ARG A 61 6.97 -8.12 -14.47
C ARG A 61 8.49 -8.01 -14.72
N GLY A 62 9.28 -8.32 -13.70
CA GLY A 62 10.74 -8.27 -13.75
C GLY A 62 11.35 -6.90 -13.46
N GLU A 63 10.57 -5.83 -13.45
CA GLU A 63 11.03 -4.47 -13.15
C GLU A 63 11.11 -4.23 -11.65
N PHE A 64 12.17 -3.58 -11.20
CA PHE A 64 12.35 -3.25 -9.78
C PHE A 64 11.43 -2.08 -9.39
N VAL A 65 10.42 -2.36 -8.57
CA VAL A 65 9.35 -1.39 -8.28
C VAL A 65 9.36 -0.87 -6.85
N TYR A 66 9.91 -1.62 -5.90
CA TYR A 66 9.89 -1.23 -4.49
C TYR A 66 11.05 -1.86 -3.70
N VAL A 67 11.61 -1.12 -2.76
CA VAL A 67 12.44 -1.65 -1.67
C VAL A 67 11.81 -1.30 -0.34
N GLY A 68 11.87 -2.22 0.63
CA GLY A 68 11.38 -1.95 1.97
C GLY A 68 12.19 -2.66 3.03
N LYS A 69 11.99 -2.28 4.28
CA LYS A 69 12.49 -3.02 5.46
C LYS A 69 11.39 -3.71 6.24
N ALA A 70 11.80 -4.69 7.04
CA ALA A 70 11.00 -5.32 8.06
C ALA A 70 11.81 -5.34 9.36
N ASP A 71 11.30 -4.68 10.40
CA ASP A 71 11.99 -4.55 11.69
C ASP A 71 11.87 -5.78 12.58
N LYS A 72 10.90 -6.66 12.30
CA LYS A 72 10.60 -7.85 13.11
C LYS A 72 10.61 -9.12 12.27
N SER A 73 9.86 -9.11 11.18
CA SER A 73 9.61 -10.30 10.36
C SER A 73 9.49 -9.94 8.89
N LEU A 74 10.48 -10.38 8.10
CA LEU A 74 10.41 -10.39 6.64
C LEU A 74 9.18 -11.15 6.10
N PRO A 75 8.92 -12.42 6.51
CA PRO A 75 7.74 -13.15 6.06
C PRO A 75 6.44 -12.38 6.32
N GLY A 76 6.26 -11.84 7.52
CA GLY A 76 5.07 -11.08 7.90
C GLY A 76 4.91 -9.77 7.12
N ARG A 77 6.00 -9.04 6.88
CA ARG A 77 5.94 -7.81 6.07
C ARG A 77 5.63 -8.11 4.60
N LEU A 78 6.25 -9.14 4.03
CA LEU A 78 5.97 -9.59 2.66
C LEU A 78 4.55 -10.15 2.52
N ALA A 79 4.02 -10.84 3.53
CA ALA A 79 2.64 -11.32 3.55
C ALA A 79 1.64 -10.15 3.55
N ASN A 80 1.93 -9.05 4.25
CA ASN A 80 1.11 -7.84 4.16
C ASN A 80 1.09 -7.24 2.75
N HIS A 81 2.25 -7.25 2.06
CA HIS A 81 2.31 -6.81 0.66
C HIS A 81 1.58 -7.75 -0.29
N LEU A 82 1.74 -9.06 -0.10
CA LEU A 82 0.99 -10.08 -0.84
C LEU A 82 -0.51 -9.84 -0.72
N ARG A 83 -1.00 -9.67 0.52
CA ARG A 83 -2.41 -9.35 0.77
C ARG A 83 -2.82 -8.02 0.13
N LYS A 84 -2.04 -6.95 0.27
CA LYS A 84 -2.36 -5.64 -0.33
C LYS A 84 -2.46 -5.72 -1.85
N LEU A 85 -1.51 -6.41 -2.49
CA LEU A 85 -1.42 -6.55 -3.94
C LEU A 85 -2.48 -7.51 -4.50
N SER A 86 -2.87 -8.52 -3.73
CA SER A 86 -3.99 -9.40 -4.11
C SER A 86 -5.29 -8.62 -4.24
N GLY A 87 -5.46 -7.51 -3.52
CA GLY A 87 -6.67 -6.69 -3.61
C GLY A 87 -6.70 -5.69 -4.75
N ARG A 88 -5.73 -5.67 -5.67
CA ARG A 88 -5.57 -4.60 -6.66
C ARG A 88 -5.95 -5.01 -8.07
N ARG A 89 -6.57 -4.08 -8.78
CA ARG A 89 -6.73 -4.14 -10.24
C ARG A 89 -5.39 -3.88 -10.92
N ASN A 90 -5.25 -4.39 -12.13
CA ASN A 90 -4.06 -4.23 -12.99
C ASN A 90 -2.78 -4.87 -12.44
N ILE A 91 -2.88 -5.70 -11.39
CA ILE A 91 -1.78 -6.50 -10.86
C ILE A 91 -2.17 -7.97 -10.94
N ASP A 92 -1.37 -8.75 -11.66
CA ASP A 92 -1.38 -10.20 -11.54
C ASP A 92 -0.31 -10.59 -10.54
N LEU A 93 -0.68 -11.28 -9.46
CA LEU A 93 0.28 -11.71 -8.44
C LEU A 93 1.36 -12.65 -8.99
N ARG A 94 1.07 -13.36 -10.09
CA ARG A 94 2.06 -14.21 -10.76
C ARG A 94 3.20 -13.41 -11.37
N ASP A 95 2.97 -12.14 -11.66
CA ASP A 95 3.98 -11.20 -12.16
C ASP A 95 4.81 -10.57 -11.02
N VAL A 96 4.44 -10.81 -9.76
CA VAL A 96 5.12 -10.21 -8.60
C VAL A 96 6.14 -11.18 -8.02
N THR A 97 7.38 -10.72 -7.94
CA THR A 97 8.49 -11.48 -7.34
C THR A 97 9.19 -10.65 -6.28
N PHE A 98 9.93 -11.32 -5.40
CA PHE A 98 10.73 -10.68 -4.36
C PHE A 98 12.13 -11.30 -4.24
N SER A 99 13.04 -10.52 -3.68
CA SER A 99 14.31 -10.97 -3.10
C SER A 99 14.46 -10.31 -1.72
N CYS A 100 15.19 -10.94 -0.80
CA CYS A 100 15.38 -10.39 0.54
C CYS A 100 16.71 -10.77 1.16
N LEU A 101 17.19 -9.92 2.07
CA LEU A 101 18.35 -10.16 2.92
C LEU A 101 17.97 -9.98 4.37
N TYR A 102 18.42 -10.92 5.20
CA TYR A 102 18.40 -10.74 6.65
C TYR A 102 19.44 -9.70 7.04
N VAL A 103 19.09 -8.84 7.99
CA VAL A 103 20.01 -7.89 8.61
C VAL A 103 19.96 -8.10 10.11
N ASP A 104 21.11 -8.02 10.77
CA ASP A 104 21.16 -8.11 12.23
C ASP A 104 20.41 -6.94 12.89
N GLU A 105 19.91 -7.13 14.10
CA GLU A 105 19.02 -6.16 14.77
C GLU A 105 19.67 -4.77 14.92
N ASP A 106 20.99 -4.72 15.16
CA ASP A 106 21.77 -3.49 15.29
C ASP A 106 21.85 -2.68 13.99
N PHE A 107 21.61 -3.32 12.84
CA PHE A 107 21.64 -2.68 11.51
C PHE A 107 20.36 -1.92 11.17
N SER A 108 19.26 -2.18 11.88
CA SER A 108 17.99 -1.47 11.68
C SER A 108 18.11 0.03 11.93
N ALA A 109 19.03 0.44 12.83
CA ALA A 109 19.33 1.83 13.15
C ALA A 109 19.99 2.61 12.01
N LEU A 110 20.55 1.92 11.00
CA LEU A 110 21.25 2.54 9.88
C LEU A 110 20.34 2.83 8.68
N ALA A 111 19.02 2.60 8.82
CA ALA A 111 18.03 2.81 7.77
C ALA A 111 18.43 2.19 6.41
N PRO A 112 18.68 0.87 6.35
CA PRO A 112 19.21 0.21 5.14
C PRO A 112 18.30 0.38 3.90
N GLU A 113 16.99 0.52 4.10
CA GLU A 113 16.03 0.89 3.05
C GLU A 113 16.37 2.26 2.42
N GLN A 114 16.67 3.28 3.23
CA GLN A 114 17.00 4.62 2.72
C GLN A 114 18.32 4.63 1.97
N LEU A 115 19.29 3.81 2.40
CA LEU A 115 20.55 3.63 1.69
C LEU A 115 20.31 3.03 0.30
N LEU A 116 19.46 1.99 0.21
CA LEU A 116 19.09 1.37 -1.06
C LEU A 116 18.29 2.32 -1.96
N ILE A 117 17.31 3.06 -1.41
CA ILE A 117 16.56 4.07 -2.17
C ILE A 117 17.51 5.13 -2.73
N SER A 118 18.44 5.63 -1.92
CA SER A 118 19.39 6.67 -2.32
C SER A 118 20.35 6.17 -3.41
N HIS A 119 20.89 4.96 -3.24
CA HIS A 119 21.75 4.33 -4.25
C HIS A 119 21.02 4.13 -5.58
N HIS A 120 19.76 3.67 -5.56
CA HIS A 120 18.99 3.46 -6.78
C HIS A 120 18.49 4.77 -7.40
N LYS A 121 18.23 5.83 -6.62
CA LYS A 121 17.88 7.16 -7.16
C LYS A 121 18.96 7.68 -8.13
N GLU A 122 20.23 7.34 -7.91
CA GLU A 122 21.34 7.68 -8.83
C GLU A 122 21.28 6.89 -10.16
N MET A 123 20.58 5.75 -10.20
CA MET A 123 20.51 4.82 -11.34
C MET A 123 19.13 4.74 -12.02
N GLY A 124 18.08 5.28 -11.40
CA GLY A 124 16.70 5.21 -11.88
C GLY A 124 15.70 5.20 -10.70
N ASN A 125 14.65 6.02 -10.78
CA ASN A 125 13.69 6.14 -9.68
C ASN A 125 12.97 4.81 -9.40
N ILE A 126 12.74 4.49 -8.11
CA ILE A 126 11.97 3.32 -7.70
C ILE A 126 10.49 3.73 -7.59
N PRO A 127 9.61 3.28 -8.51
CA PRO A 127 8.30 3.89 -8.71
C PRO A 127 7.38 3.81 -7.49
N TRP A 128 7.44 2.75 -6.69
CA TRP A 128 6.51 2.56 -5.57
C TRP A 128 6.99 3.14 -4.24
N ASN A 129 8.29 3.39 -4.08
CA ASN A 129 8.83 3.93 -2.82
C ASN A 129 8.30 5.33 -2.51
N ASN A 130 7.92 6.10 -3.54
CA ASN A 130 7.57 7.50 -3.41
C ASN A 130 6.15 7.82 -3.87
N ASN A 131 5.32 6.81 -4.18
CA ASN A 131 3.99 7.03 -4.75
C ASN A 131 2.83 6.54 -3.88
N GLY A 132 3.07 6.30 -2.59
CA GLY A 132 2.03 5.91 -1.64
C GLY A 132 1.82 4.41 -1.47
N PHE A 133 2.62 3.55 -2.12
CA PHE A 133 2.56 2.10 -1.88
C PHE A 133 2.90 1.73 -0.42
N GLY A 134 3.88 2.39 0.19
CA GLY A 134 4.28 2.14 1.59
C GLY A 134 3.31 2.69 2.65
N ASN A 135 2.37 3.54 2.26
CA ASN A 135 1.53 4.30 3.20
C ASN A 135 0.60 3.37 4.00
N LYS A 136 0.48 3.66 5.30
CA LYS A 136 -0.54 3.08 6.18
C LYS A 136 -1.88 3.78 5.96
N ASP A 137 -2.90 3.34 6.69
CA ASP A 137 -4.21 4.01 6.69
C ASP A 137 -4.03 5.51 7.02
N PRO A 138 -4.39 6.43 6.09
CA PRO A 138 -4.16 7.85 6.28
C PRO A 138 -5.07 8.49 7.33
N GLY A 139 -6.09 7.76 7.82
CA GLY A 139 -7.06 8.24 8.78
C GLY A 139 -8.15 9.12 8.15
N ARG A 140 -9.27 9.28 8.86
CA ARG A 140 -10.50 9.92 8.34
C ARG A 140 -10.30 11.34 7.79
N GLN A 141 -9.36 12.10 8.34
CA GLN A 141 -9.10 13.48 7.91
C GLN A 141 -8.54 13.57 6.48
N ARG A 142 -8.04 12.46 5.92
CA ARG A 142 -7.43 12.39 4.59
C ARG A 142 -8.30 11.67 3.55
N ASP A 143 -9.56 11.39 3.87
CA ASP A 143 -10.48 10.69 2.96
C ASP A 143 -10.91 11.56 1.78
N SER A 144 -10.89 12.89 1.98
CA SER A 144 -11.23 13.89 0.96
C SER A 144 -10.02 14.34 0.12
N THR A 145 -8.83 13.80 0.37
CA THR A 145 -7.61 14.17 -0.34
C THR A 145 -7.65 13.68 -1.79
N VAL A 146 -7.33 14.59 -2.72
CA VAL A 146 -7.13 14.25 -4.14
C VAL A 146 -5.81 13.54 -4.28
N LEU A 147 -5.83 12.35 -4.90
CA LEU A 147 -4.62 11.59 -5.17
C LEU A 147 -3.95 12.12 -6.44
N LYS A 148 -2.61 12.12 -6.46
CA LYS A 148 -1.84 12.46 -7.66
C LYS A 148 -1.99 11.37 -8.72
N LYS A 149 -1.88 11.74 -10.00
CA LYS A 149 -2.07 10.79 -11.12
C LYS A 149 -1.14 9.58 -11.06
N ASN A 150 0.07 9.74 -10.55
CA ASN A 150 1.06 8.67 -10.41
C ASN A 150 1.00 7.94 -9.06
N HIS A 151 0.03 8.26 -8.20
CA HIS A 151 -0.17 7.59 -6.91
C HIS A 151 -0.52 6.11 -7.10
N PHE A 152 0.00 5.24 -6.23
CA PHE A 152 -0.18 3.79 -6.31
C PHE A 152 -1.64 3.39 -6.46
N ASP A 153 -2.50 3.92 -5.58
CA ASP A 153 -3.94 3.59 -5.60
C ASP A 153 -4.67 4.09 -6.85
N VAL A 154 -4.16 5.11 -7.55
CA VAL A 154 -4.74 5.59 -8.81
C VAL A 154 -4.40 4.64 -9.95
N ILE A 155 -3.15 4.15 -9.98
CA ILE A 155 -2.67 3.21 -11.01
C ILE A 155 -3.22 1.80 -10.76
N PHE A 156 -3.30 1.41 -9.49
CA PHE A 156 -3.68 0.09 -9.00
C PHE A 156 -4.82 0.21 -7.97
N PRO A 157 -6.03 0.59 -8.42
CA PRO A 157 -7.17 0.73 -7.52
C PRO A 157 -7.61 -0.60 -6.94
N ILE A 158 -8.37 -0.55 -5.86
CA ILE A 158 -8.97 -1.75 -5.26
C ILE A 158 -9.90 -2.46 -6.24
N ASP A 159 -9.94 -3.78 -6.11
CA ASP A 159 -10.77 -4.66 -6.93
C ASP A 159 -12.03 -5.06 -6.15
N LEU A 160 -13.18 -4.48 -6.50
CA LEU A 160 -14.47 -4.76 -5.86
C LEU A 160 -15.11 -6.06 -6.35
N ASP A 161 -14.62 -6.64 -7.46
CA ASP A 161 -15.14 -7.89 -8.00
C ASP A 161 -14.51 -9.12 -7.31
N ARG A 162 -13.50 -8.90 -6.46
CA ARG A 162 -12.87 -9.92 -5.62
C ARG A 162 -13.87 -10.57 -4.66
N PRO A 163 -13.93 -11.91 -4.60
CA PRO A 163 -14.64 -12.61 -3.54
C PRO A 163 -14.09 -12.22 -2.17
N VAL A 164 -15.00 -11.98 -1.22
CA VAL A 164 -14.64 -11.74 0.17
C VAL A 164 -14.47 -13.08 0.88
N GLU A 165 -13.30 -13.30 1.48
CA GLU A 165 -13.02 -14.52 2.23
C GLU A 165 -13.80 -14.54 3.57
N GLY A 166 -14.28 -15.73 3.96
CA GLY A 166 -14.94 -15.95 5.26
C GLY A 166 -16.40 -15.49 5.35
N LEU A 167 -17.05 -15.14 4.22
CA LEU A 167 -18.50 -14.92 4.19
C LEU A 167 -19.24 -16.24 3.95
N GLU A 168 -20.02 -16.65 4.95
CA GLU A 168 -20.83 -17.87 4.91
C GLU A 168 -22.30 -17.59 4.54
N PRO A 169 -22.98 -18.48 3.80
CA PRO A 169 -24.41 -18.38 3.53
C PRO A 169 -25.26 -18.42 4.81
N GLY A 170 -26.41 -17.73 4.76
CA GLY A 170 -27.41 -17.76 5.82
C GLY A 170 -27.72 -16.40 6.42
N GLN A 171 -28.48 -16.41 7.51
CA GLN A 171 -28.84 -15.18 8.23
C GLN A 171 -27.76 -14.82 9.24
N VAL A 172 -27.27 -13.58 9.17
CA VAL A 172 -26.18 -13.08 10.02
C VAL A 172 -26.49 -11.66 10.50
N SER A 173 -26.03 -11.31 11.70
CA SER A 173 -26.15 -9.93 12.18
C SER A 173 -25.22 -8.99 11.40
N LEU A 174 -25.65 -7.74 11.22
CA LEU A 174 -24.83 -6.72 10.56
C LEU A 174 -23.46 -6.56 11.23
N SER A 175 -23.39 -6.61 12.56
CA SER A 175 -22.12 -6.53 13.31
C SER A 175 -21.16 -7.67 12.96
N SER A 176 -21.65 -8.92 12.92
CA SER A 176 -20.82 -10.08 12.56
C SER A 176 -20.40 -10.02 11.10
N PHE A 177 -21.31 -9.60 10.21
CA PHE A 177 -21.02 -9.47 8.79
C PHE A 177 -19.95 -8.41 8.51
N LEU A 178 -20.04 -7.22 9.13
CA LEU A 178 -19.03 -6.16 8.95
C LEU A 178 -17.64 -6.58 9.44
N LYS A 179 -17.56 -7.37 10.52
CA LYS A 179 -16.29 -7.93 11.00
C LYS A 179 -15.71 -8.94 10.03
N ALA A 180 -16.53 -9.87 9.52
CA ALA A 180 -16.12 -10.84 8.52
C ALA A 180 -15.66 -10.15 7.23
N LEU A 181 -16.46 -9.20 6.74
CA LEU A 181 -16.13 -8.37 5.59
C LEU A 181 -14.80 -7.64 5.77
N LYS A 182 -14.60 -6.95 6.89
CA LYS A 182 -13.33 -6.26 7.19
C LYS A 182 -12.14 -7.21 7.24
N SER A 183 -12.32 -8.42 7.78
CA SER A 183 -11.24 -9.40 7.88
C SER A 183 -10.94 -10.11 6.56
N GLY A 184 -11.95 -10.31 5.71
CA GLY A 184 -11.85 -11.02 4.44
C GLY A 184 -11.40 -10.17 3.26
N LEU A 185 -11.43 -8.84 3.40
CA LEU A 185 -10.99 -7.95 2.33
C LEU A 185 -9.45 -7.84 2.28
N PRO A 186 -8.85 -7.86 1.07
CA PRO A 186 -7.41 -7.66 0.87
C PRO A 186 -6.98 -6.17 0.88
N TYR A 187 -7.88 -5.27 1.24
CA TYR A 187 -7.65 -3.84 1.41
C TYR A 187 -8.40 -3.33 2.64
N ASN A 188 -8.08 -2.11 3.06
CA ASN A 188 -8.69 -1.55 4.25
C ASN A 188 -10.21 -1.34 4.04
N PHE A 189 -10.99 -1.75 5.02
CA PHE A 189 -12.39 -1.36 5.15
C PHE A 189 -12.57 -0.72 6.52
N ARG A 190 -12.79 0.59 6.50
CA ARG A 190 -12.98 1.38 7.72
C ARG A 190 -14.43 1.81 7.82
N TYR A 191 -15.01 1.66 9.00
CA TYR A 191 -16.40 2.01 9.21
C TYR A 191 -16.64 2.58 10.60
N ALA A 192 -17.63 3.46 10.70
CA ALA A 192 -18.24 3.80 11.99
C ALA A 192 -19.30 2.73 12.34
N GLU A 193 -19.50 2.48 13.63
CA GLU A 193 -20.48 1.47 14.07
C GLU A 193 -21.91 1.93 13.72
N PRO A 194 -22.67 1.19 12.88
CA PRO A 194 -24.02 1.59 12.50
C PRO A 194 -25.00 1.36 13.65
N PRO A 195 -26.17 2.01 13.65
CA PRO A 195 -27.15 1.86 14.72
C PRO A 195 -27.69 0.43 14.78
N ARG A 196 -27.86 -0.09 15.99
CA ARG A 196 -28.46 -1.41 16.27
C ARG A 196 -27.87 -2.56 15.41
N PRO A 197 -26.53 -2.68 15.32
CA PRO A 197 -25.89 -3.59 14.36
C PRO A 197 -26.03 -5.07 14.76
N LYS A 198 -26.36 -5.35 16.03
CA LYS A 198 -26.60 -6.71 16.54
C LYS A 198 -28.02 -7.21 16.32
N SER A 199 -28.98 -6.30 16.15
CA SER A 199 -30.40 -6.64 15.93
C SER A 199 -30.86 -6.39 14.49
N THR A 200 -29.95 -5.91 13.64
CA THR A 200 -30.16 -5.80 12.19
C THR A 200 -29.55 -7.03 11.56
N PHE A 201 -30.32 -7.72 10.74
CA PHE A 201 -29.91 -8.97 10.11
C PHE A 201 -29.94 -8.82 8.60
N LEU A 202 -29.04 -9.55 7.95
CA LEU A 202 -28.93 -9.66 6.51
C LEU A 202 -28.84 -11.13 6.13
N THR A 203 -29.25 -11.44 4.91
CA THR A 203 -29.26 -12.80 4.37
C THR A 203 -28.21 -12.92 3.30
N VAL A 204 -27.17 -13.70 3.57
CA VAL A 204 -26.14 -14.06 2.60
C VAL A 204 -26.67 -15.22 1.77
N SER A 205 -26.91 -14.97 0.49
CA SER A 205 -27.54 -15.96 -0.41
C SER A 205 -26.60 -17.11 -0.79
N ARG A 206 -25.29 -16.84 -0.90
CA ARG A 206 -24.26 -17.79 -1.30
C ARG A 206 -22.90 -17.41 -0.73
N ALA A 207 -21.98 -18.38 -0.70
CA ALA A 207 -20.58 -18.14 -0.40
C ALA A 207 -19.90 -17.40 -1.55
N GLY A 208 -18.75 -16.78 -1.26
CA GLY A 208 -17.94 -16.10 -2.26
C GLY A 208 -18.64 -14.91 -2.92
N LEU A 209 -19.41 -14.13 -2.15
CA LEU A 209 -19.87 -12.83 -2.61
C LEU A 209 -18.66 -11.95 -2.94
N SER A 210 -18.73 -11.24 -4.05
CA SER A 210 -17.79 -10.16 -4.34
C SER A 210 -17.91 -9.05 -3.30
N ALA A 211 -16.87 -8.23 -3.17
CA ALA A 211 -16.94 -7.06 -2.31
C ALA A 211 -18.09 -6.10 -2.73
N ASP A 212 -18.31 -5.94 -4.04
CA ASP A 212 -19.43 -5.16 -4.58
C ASP A 212 -20.79 -5.70 -4.08
N GLU A 213 -21.05 -7.01 -4.22
CA GLU A 213 -22.27 -7.64 -3.73
C GLU A 213 -22.41 -7.50 -2.21
N ALA A 214 -21.33 -7.69 -1.46
CA ALA A 214 -21.32 -7.56 0.00
C ALA A 214 -21.65 -6.12 0.45
N PHE A 215 -21.10 -5.11 -0.21
CA PHE A 215 -21.39 -3.70 0.11
C PHE A 215 -22.81 -3.30 -0.28
N ARG A 216 -23.37 -3.82 -1.38
CA ARG A 216 -24.80 -3.64 -1.71
C ARG A 216 -25.69 -4.17 -0.58
N LEU A 217 -25.49 -5.41 -0.15
CA LEU A 217 -26.26 -6.03 0.94
C LEU A 217 -26.19 -5.21 2.24
N VAL A 218 -25.01 -4.71 2.59
CA VAL A 218 -24.87 -3.83 3.76
C VAL A 218 -25.68 -2.56 3.56
N SER A 219 -25.58 -1.92 2.40
CA SER A 219 -26.26 -0.65 2.14
C SER A 219 -27.80 -0.74 2.14
N GLU A 220 -28.38 -1.93 1.91
CA GLU A 220 -29.83 -2.16 1.96
C GLU A 220 -30.40 -2.04 3.38
N VAL A 221 -29.61 -2.40 4.38
CA VAL A 221 -30.04 -2.42 5.79
C VAL A 221 -29.55 -1.21 6.59
N LEU A 222 -28.73 -0.36 5.98
CA LEU A 222 -28.26 0.89 6.59
C LEU A 222 -29.34 1.98 6.54
N PRO A 223 -29.39 2.90 7.53
CA PRO A 223 -30.23 4.09 7.44
C PRO A 223 -29.85 4.97 6.24
N GLU A 224 -30.79 5.77 5.73
CA GLU A 224 -30.57 6.64 4.56
C GLU A 224 -29.47 7.70 4.77
N THR A 225 -29.19 8.06 6.02
CA THR A 225 -28.09 8.99 6.39
C THR A 225 -26.71 8.34 6.27
N TRP A 226 -26.64 7.03 6.07
CA TRP A 226 -25.38 6.29 5.92
C TRP A 226 -25.07 6.01 4.46
N GLN A 227 -23.79 5.90 4.18
CA GLN A 227 -23.28 5.49 2.88
C GLN A 227 -22.01 4.67 3.04
N ILE A 228 -21.71 3.88 2.01
CA ILE A 228 -20.41 3.25 1.79
C ILE A 228 -19.80 3.93 0.57
N ALA A 229 -18.55 4.39 0.68
CA ALA A 229 -17.80 4.95 -0.44
C ALA A 229 -16.56 4.09 -0.72
N ALA A 230 -16.44 3.60 -1.95
CA ALA A 230 -15.24 2.96 -2.44
C ALA A 230 -14.31 4.04 -3.00
N LEU A 231 -13.24 4.30 -2.26
CA LEU A 231 -12.14 5.15 -2.70
C LEU A 231 -11.19 4.32 -3.58
N MET A 232 -10.23 4.98 -4.21
CA MET A 232 -9.24 4.29 -5.06
C MET A 232 -8.46 3.21 -4.29
N GLY A 233 -8.09 3.45 -3.03
CA GLY A 233 -7.22 2.57 -2.25
C GLY A 233 -7.88 1.70 -1.18
N TYR A 234 -9.11 2.03 -0.78
CA TYR A 234 -9.81 1.40 0.34
C TYR A 234 -11.31 1.78 0.35
N VAL A 235 -12.09 1.18 1.25
CA VAL A 235 -13.53 1.45 1.39
C VAL A 235 -13.82 2.07 2.76
N ILE A 236 -14.74 3.03 2.79
CA ILE A 236 -15.23 3.68 4.00
C ILE A 236 -16.75 3.55 4.15
N MET A 237 -17.26 3.54 5.38
CA MET A 237 -18.70 3.55 5.67
C MET A 237 -19.04 4.47 6.86
N TYR A 238 -19.84 5.52 6.60
CA TYR A 238 -20.13 6.61 7.55
C TYR A 238 -21.57 7.16 7.47
N PRO A 239 -22.07 7.80 8.55
CA PRO A 239 -23.36 8.49 8.61
C PRO A 239 -23.29 9.91 8.03
N ASP A 240 -22.84 10.04 6.79
CA ASP A 240 -22.63 11.34 6.14
C ASP A 240 -23.16 11.39 4.71
N SER A 241 -24.09 10.51 4.36
CA SER A 241 -24.82 10.59 3.10
C SER A 241 -25.54 11.95 3.00
N PRO A 242 -25.51 12.65 1.83
CA PRO A 242 -24.93 12.23 0.55
C PRO A 242 -23.55 12.85 0.24
N ASN A 243 -22.72 13.14 1.25
CA ASN A 243 -21.41 13.77 1.04
C ASN A 243 -20.55 12.97 0.04
N GLU A 244 -19.82 13.69 -0.80
CA GLU A 244 -18.95 13.10 -1.80
C GLU A 244 -17.47 13.24 -1.41
N TYR A 245 -16.72 12.20 -1.73
CA TYR A 245 -15.28 12.10 -1.60
C TYR A 245 -14.65 12.16 -2.99
N LYS A 246 -13.68 13.05 -3.15
CA LYS A 246 -13.04 13.32 -4.45
C LYS A 246 -12.39 12.09 -5.07
N SER A 247 -11.81 11.23 -4.26
CA SER A 247 -11.17 9.98 -4.70
C SER A 247 -12.12 8.78 -4.75
N ALA A 248 -13.42 8.97 -4.49
CA ALA A 248 -14.39 7.91 -4.64
C ALA A 248 -14.76 7.70 -6.10
N TRP A 249 -14.89 6.43 -6.46
CA TRP A 249 -15.35 6.02 -7.79
C TRP A 249 -16.67 5.24 -7.73
N ARG A 250 -17.12 4.86 -6.52
CA ARG A 250 -18.40 4.19 -6.32
C ARG A 250 -18.97 4.44 -4.93
N TYR A 251 -20.29 4.57 -4.85
CA TYR A 251 -21.05 4.69 -3.61
C TYR A 251 -22.15 3.63 -3.53
N TYR A 252 -22.44 3.17 -2.32
CA TYR A 252 -23.56 2.30 -2.00
C TYR A 252 -24.48 3.01 -1.01
N ARG A 253 -25.73 3.25 -1.41
CA ARG A 253 -26.73 4.00 -0.65
C ARG A 253 -28.09 3.32 -0.80
N SER A 254 -28.67 2.86 0.31
CA SER A 254 -30.00 2.23 0.33
C SER A 254 -30.18 1.13 -0.73
N GLY A 255 -29.20 0.24 -0.86
CA GLY A 255 -29.18 -0.84 -1.87
C GLY A 255 -28.82 -0.43 -3.29
N LYS A 256 -28.68 0.87 -3.56
CA LYS A 256 -28.33 1.39 -4.89
C LYS A 256 -26.83 1.62 -5.00
N VAL A 257 -26.31 1.41 -6.21
CA VAL A 257 -24.94 1.73 -6.58
C VAL A 257 -24.93 3.00 -7.41
N LEU A 258 -24.07 3.95 -7.04
CA LEU A 258 -23.78 5.14 -7.83
C LEU A 258 -22.31 5.11 -8.23
N GLU A 259 -22.03 5.19 -9.52
CA GLU A 259 -20.66 5.31 -10.03
C GLU A 259 -20.30 6.78 -10.22
N THR A 260 -19.05 7.12 -9.93
CA THR A 260 -18.50 8.46 -10.06
C THR A 260 -17.12 8.40 -10.71
N GLU A 261 -16.75 9.45 -11.43
CA GLU A 261 -15.37 9.59 -11.89
C GLU A 261 -14.52 10.16 -10.74
N PRO A 262 -13.48 9.45 -10.29
CA PRO A 262 -12.61 9.96 -9.22
C PRO A 262 -11.75 11.10 -9.73
N GLU A 263 -11.60 12.16 -8.93
CA GLU A 263 -10.64 13.22 -9.17
C GLU A 263 -9.22 12.73 -8.89
N ALA A 264 -8.33 12.90 -9.87
CA ALA A 264 -6.89 12.77 -9.69
C ALA A 264 -6.20 14.08 -10.10
N SER A 265 -5.26 14.55 -9.27
CA SER A 265 -4.48 15.74 -9.60
C SER A 265 -3.65 15.47 -10.86
N PRO A 266 -3.64 16.40 -11.84
CA PRO A 266 -2.78 16.28 -13.02
C PRO A 266 -1.28 16.39 -12.67
N GLU A 267 -0.96 16.87 -11.46
CA GLU A 267 0.40 17.01 -10.98
C GLU A 267 1.01 15.65 -10.66
N GLU A 268 2.21 15.42 -11.20
CA GLU A 268 3.06 14.32 -10.76
C GLU A 268 3.62 14.63 -9.36
N ILE A 269 3.91 13.59 -8.58
CA ILE A 269 4.66 13.75 -7.32
C ILE A 269 5.99 14.45 -7.60
N THR A 270 6.18 15.63 -7.00
CA THR A 270 7.39 16.45 -7.17
C THR A 270 8.41 16.13 -6.09
N GLN A 271 9.66 16.58 -6.29
CA GLN A 271 10.77 16.32 -5.37
C GLN A 271 10.56 16.90 -3.95
N GLY A 272 9.74 17.96 -3.81
CA GLY A 272 9.40 18.58 -2.51
C GLY A 272 8.38 17.78 -1.71
N ASP A 273 7.49 17.04 -2.39
CA ASP A 273 6.52 16.15 -1.74
C ASP A 273 7.17 14.87 -1.15
N LEU A 274 8.45 14.65 -1.45
CA LEU A 274 9.22 13.46 -1.05
C LEU A 274 9.81 13.56 0.36
N LEU A 275 9.75 14.73 1.00
CA LEU A 275 10.34 14.98 2.32
C LEU A 275 9.31 14.97 3.47
N ASP A 276 8.02 15.00 3.16
CA ASP A 276 6.92 15.07 4.15
C ASP A 276 6.27 13.70 4.43
N ALA A 277 6.89 12.58 4.01
CA ALA A 277 6.32 11.24 4.19
C ALA A 277 6.61 10.59 5.56
N ASP A 278 7.39 11.26 6.42
CA ASP A 278 7.71 10.82 7.78
C ASP A 278 7.16 11.82 8.83
N GLU A 279 5.84 11.81 9.02
CA GLU A 279 5.17 12.10 10.30
C GLU A 279 4.02 11.11 10.56
#